data_AF-B7K3I2-F1
#
_entry.id   AF-B7K3I2-F1
#
_cell.length_a   1.000
_cell.length_b   1.000
_cell.length_c   1.000
_cell.angle_alpha   90.00
_cell.angle_beta   90.00
_cell.angle_gamma   90.00
#
_symmetry.space_group_name_H-M   'P 1'
#
loop_
_entity.id
_entity.type
_entity.pdbx_description
1 polymer ?
#
loop_
_entity_poly.entity_id
_entity_poly.type
_entity_poly.pdbx_seq_one_letter_code
_entity_poly.pdbx_strand_id
1 'polypeptide(L)'
;MATVPRTTTTEMEVTSIRLERVLKERLKELSGNQGYQVLIRDILWNYVQQKSGEYRPQFAASDIRVTLEATAKKDESCVLTGKLIPENQKMLLGLTIYGDLVPLSLDSLAS
;
A
#
# COMPACT_ATOMS: atom_id res chain seq x y z
N MET A 1 -7.57 1.41 -15.91
CA MET A 1 -6.20 1.83 -16.23
C MET A 1 -6.07 3.31 -15.85
N ALA A 2 -5.81 3.59 -14.57
CA ALA A 2 -5.74 4.97 -14.09
C ALA A 2 -4.31 5.48 -14.24
N THR A 3 -4.11 6.41 -15.17
CA THR A 3 -2.86 7.13 -15.39
C THR A 3 -2.63 8.08 -14.22
N VAL A 4 -1.68 7.73 -13.33
CA VAL A 4 -1.14 8.65 -12.33
C VAL A 4 -0.57 9.88 -13.08
N PRO A 5 -0.97 11.12 -12.72
CA PRO A 5 -0.49 12.30 -13.43
C PRO A 5 1.03 12.39 -13.26
N ARG A 6 1.75 12.33 -14.39
CA ARG A 6 3.18 12.57 -14.45
C ARG A 6 3.41 14.05 -14.13
N THR A 7 3.68 14.37 -12.87
CA THR A 7 4.26 15.66 -12.51
C THR A 7 5.52 15.87 -13.34
N THR A 8 5.62 17.05 -13.95
CA THR A 8 6.76 17.42 -14.78
C THR A 8 7.99 17.55 -13.88
N THR A 9 9.18 17.22 -14.40
CA THR A 9 10.45 17.32 -13.66
C THR A 9 10.73 18.71 -13.09
N THR A 10 10.02 19.73 -13.57
CA THR A 10 10.13 21.13 -13.17
C THR A 10 9.61 21.41 -11.74
N GLU A 11 8.76 20.54 -11.19
CA GLU A 11 8.20 20.70 -9.83
C GLU A 11 8.90 19.80 -8.79
N MET A 12 9.91 19.03 -9.20
CA MET A 12 10.57 18.06 -8.32
C MET A 12 11.78 18.68 -7.61
N GLU A 13 11.83 18.53 -6.28
CA GLU A 13 13.02 18.88 -5.51
C GLU A 13 14.07 17.75 -5.55
N VAL A 14 15.28 18.07 -5.99
CA VAL A 14 16.41 17.13 -6.01
C VAL A 14 17.11 17.15 -4.66
N THR A 15 16.98 16.05 -3.91
CA THR A 15 17.70 15.84 -2.64
C THR A 15 18.73 14.73 -2.77
N SER A 16 19.89 14.89 -2.11
CA SER A 16 20.93 13.87 -2.03
C SER A 16 20.75 12.99 -0.80
N ILE A 17 20.54 11.69 -1.01
CA ILE A 17 20.47 10.67 0.04
C ILE A 17 21.70 9.77 -0.04
N ARG A 18 22.40 9.57 1.09
CA ARG A 18 23.50 8.60 1.18
C ARG A 18 22.93 7.21 1.43
N LEU A 19 23.34 6.25 0.61
CA LEU A 19 22.96 4.84 0.73
C LEU A 19 24.21 4.00 0.88
N GLU A 20 24.12 2.91 1.63
CA GLU A 20 25.15 1.88 1.63
C GLU A 20 25.31 1.31 0.22
N ARG A 21 26.55 0.96 -0.14
CA ARG A 21 26.86 0.43 -1.47
C ARG A 21 26.05 -0.83 -1.78
N VAL A 22 25.97 -1.75 -0.83
CA VAL A 22 25.25 -3.03 -0.97
C VAL A 22 23.76 -2.78 -1.22
N LEU A 23 23.14 -1.86 -0.47
CA LEU A 23 21.74 -1.49 -0.66
C LEU A 23 21.50 -0.94 -2.07
N LYS A 24 22.37 -0.04 -2.55
CA LYS A 24 22.27 0.53 -3.89
C LYS A 24 22.37 -0.53 -4.99
N GLU A 25 23.24 -1.52 -4.82
CA GLU A 25 23.40 -2.64 -5.76
C GLU A 25 22.13 -3.52 -5.78
N ARG A 26 21.59 -3.90 -4.61
CA ARG A 26 20.32 -4.65 -4.51
C ARG A 26 19.14 -3.90 -5.12
N LEU A 27 19.01 -2.60 -4.89
CA LEU A 27 17.94 -1.79 -5.47
C LEU A 27 18.05 -1.71 -7.01
N LYS A 28 19.27 -1.72 -7.56
CA LYS A 28 19.47 -1.80 -9.02
C LYS A 28 19.07 -3.16 -9.58
N GLU A 29 19.42 -4.25 -8.91
CA GLU A 29 19.01 -5.61 -9.30
C GLU A 29 17.48 -5.72 -9.34
N LEU A 30 16.78 -5.20 -8.32
CA LEU A 30 15.32 -5.26 -8.20
C LEU A 30 14.59 -4.34 -9.20
N SER A 31 15.14 -3.17 -9.50
CA SER A 31 14.49 -2.18 -10.38
C SER A 31 14.68 -2.44 -11.87
N GLY A 32 15.64 -3.30 -12.25
CA GLY A 32 15.92 -3.64 -13.65
C GLY A 32 16.02 -2.41 -14.56
N ASN A 33 15.19 -2.36 -15.60
CA ASN A 33 15.21 -1.29 -16.62
C ASN A 33 14.51 0.01 -16.18
N GLN A 34 13.75 0.02 -15.10
CA GLN A 34 13.04 1.22 -14.63
C GLN A 34 13.95 2.17 -13.84
N GLY A 35 15.10 1.67 -13.38
CA GLY A 35 16.08 2.44 -12.63
C GLY A 35 15.72 2.59 -11.16
N TYR A 36 16.71 2.39 -10.29
CA TYR A 36 16.49 2.31 -8.84
C TYR A 36 15.95 3.61 -8.21
N GLN A 37 16.14 4.77 -8.88
CA GLN A 37 15.62 6.05 -8.41
C GLN A 37 14.09 6.11 -8.48
N VAL A 38 13.48 5.52 -9.52
CA VAL A 38 12.02 5.41 -9.63
C VAL A 38 11.49 4.49 -8.53
N LEU A 39 12.14 3.34 -8.33
CA LEU A 39 11.81 2.40 -7.26
C LEU A 39 11.87 3.06 -5.87
N ILE A 40 12.94 3.79 -5.56
CA ILE A 40 13.07 4.51 -4.28
C ILE A 40 11.92 5.49 -4.10
N ARG A 41 11.58 6.27 -5.14
CA ARG A 41 10.49 7.22 -5.07
C ARG A 41 9.16 6.52 -4.79
N ASP A 42 8.88 5.41 -5.46
CA ASP A 42 7.64 4.66 -5.27
C ASP A 42 7.57 4.06 -3.87
N ILE A 43 8.68 3.54 -3.33
CA ILE A 43 8.78 3.06 -1.94
C ILE A 43 8.53 4.19 -0.96
N LEU A 44 9.19 5.33 -1.13
CA LEU A 44 9.02 6.49 -0.24
C LEU A 44 7.59 7.02 -0.29
N TRP A 45 7.00 7.07 -1.48
CA TRP A 45 5.62 7.48 -1.63
C TRP A 45 4.70 6.49 -0.91
N ASN A 46 4.82 5.20 -1.17
CA ASN A 46 4.06 4.16 -0.48
C ASN A 46 4.22 4.23 1.05
N TYR A 47 5.42 4.50 1.56
CA TYR A 47 5.67 4.66 2.99
C TYR A 47 4.94 5.86 3.58
N VAL A 48 5.08 7.04 2.95
CA VAL A 48 4.38 8.27 3.38
C VAL A 48 2.87 8.04 3.35
N GLN A 49 2.40 7.43 2.29
CA GLN A 49 1.01 7.12 2.01
C GLN A 49 0.40 6.13 3.01
N GLN A 50 1.14 5.08 3.40
CA GLN A 50 0.73 4.16 4.47
C GLN A 50 0.69 4.85 5.85
N LYS A 51 1.59 5.83 6.09
CA LYS A 51 1.69 6.54 7.36
C LYS A 51 0.74 7.73 7.50
N SER A 52 0.36 8.37 6.39
CA SER A 52 -0.59 9.48 6.37
C SER A 52 -2.04 9.03 6.50
N GLY A 53 -2.34 7.76 6.22
CA GLY A 53 -3.71 7.23 6.20
C GLY A 53 -4.53 7.70 4.99
N GLU A 54 -3.95 8.51 4.11
CA GLU A 54 -4.60 9.04 2.90
C GLU A 54 -4.50 8.08 1.70
N TYR A 55 -3.62 7.08 1.76
CA TYR A 55 -3.52 6.05 0.73
C TYR A 55 -4.09 4.74 1.19
N ARG A 56 -5.13 4.34 0.47
CA ARG A 56 -5.58 2.96 0.44
C ARG A 56 -5.03 2.42 -0.87
N PRO A 57 -4.05 1.50 -0.88
CA PRO A 57 -3.79 0.72 -2.07
C PRO A 57 -5.15 0.20 -2.55
N GLN A 58 -5.48 0.41 -3.83
CA GLN A 58 -6.70 -0.18 -4.40
C GLN A 58 -6.48 -1.68 -4.47
N PHE A 59 -6.63 -2.37 -3.34
CA PHE A 59 -6.64 -3.81 -3.30
C PHE A 59 -7.88 -4.27 -4.06
N ALA A 60 -7.69 -5.21 -4.97
CA ALA A 60 -8.78 -5.98 -5.52
C ALA A 60 -9.10 -7.13 -4.56
N ALA A 61 -10.31 -7.67 -4.62
CA ALA A 61 -10.65 -8.89 -3.88
C ALA A 61 -9.69 -10.05 -4.21
N SER A 62 -9.18 -10.10 -5.45
CA SER A 62 -8.18 -11.07 -5.91
C SER A 62 -6.83 -10.97 -5.19
N ASP A 63 -6.53 -9.84 -4.54
CA ASP A 63 -5.28 -9.65 -3.80
C ASP A 63 -5.33 -10.26 -2.40
N ILE A 64 -6.52 -10.66 -1.92
CA ILE A 64 -6.72 -11.26 -0.59
C ILE A 64 -6.56 -12.78 -0.71
N ARG A 65 -5.54 -13.34 -0.04
CA ARG A 65 -5.24 -14.78 -0.09
C ARG A 65 -6.01 -15.59 0.93
N VAL A 66 -6.24 -15.01 2.10
CA VAL A 66 -6.95 -15.66 3.21
C VAL A 66 -7.57 -14.59 4.09
N THR A 67 -8.65 -14.96 4.76
CA THR A 67 -9.34 -14.13 5.74
C THR A 67 -9.47 -14.82 7.08
N LEU A 68 -9.40 -14.02 8.14
CA LEU A 68 -9.60 -14.42 9.53
C LEU A 68 -10.73 -13.58 10.13
N GLU A 69 -11.58 -14.18 10.96
CA GLU A 69 -12.56 -13.40 11.74
C GLU A 69 -11.84 -12.56 12.79
N ALA A 70 -12.24 -11.29 12.92
CA ALA A 70 -11.68 -10.35 13.89
C ALA A 70 -12.76 -9.41 14.44
N THR A 71 -12.45 -8.73 15.53
CA THR A 71 -13.25 -7.63 16.09
C THR A 71 -12.42 -6.36 16.06
N ALA A 72 -12.98 -5.29 15.54
CA ALA A 72 -12.31 -3.99 15.47
C ALA A 72 -12.10 -3.44 16.89
N LYS A 73 -10.88 -2.99 17.22
CA LYS A 73 -10.56 -2.36 18.52
C LYS A 73 -10.68 -0.84 18.52
N LYS A 74 -10.90 -0.26 17.35
CA LYS A 74 -11.15 1.16 17.07
C LYS A 74 -11.90 1.23 15.74
N ASP A 75 -12.31 2.42 15.33
CA ASP A 75 -12.85 2.60 14.00
C ASP A 75 -11.80 2.24 12.94
N GLU A 76 -12.14 1.28 12.11
CA GLU A 76 -11.36 0.83 10.97
C GLU A 76 -12.11 1.16 9.68
N SER A 77 -11.44 1.09 8.54
CA SER A 77 -12.11 1.26 7.24
C SER A 77 -11.77 0.10 6.33
N CYS A 78 -12.80 -0.55 5.78
CA CYS A 78 -12.64 -1.66 4.87
C CYS A 78 -11.75 -1.25 3.69
N VAL A 79 -10.71 -2.02 3.44
CA VAL A 79 -9.71 -1.67 2.42
C VAL A 79 -10.25 -1.78 0.99
N LEU A 80 -11.25 -2.65 0.76
CA LEU A 80 -11.85 -2.89 -0.58
C LEU A 80 -12.97 -1.90 -0.91
N THR A 81 -13.85 -1.63 0.05
CA THR A 81 -15.07 -0.82 -0.17
C THR A 81 -14.98 0.59 0.40
N GLY A 82 -14.02 0.82 1.29
CA GLY A 82 -13.91 2.03 2.08
C GLY A 82 -14.97 2.21 3.18
N LYS A 83 -15.88 1.25 3.35
CA LYS A 83 -16.93 1.26 4.38
C LYS A 83 -16.30 1.38 5.78
N LEU A 84 -16.85 2.25 6.61
CA LEU A 84 -16.44 2.36 8.01
C LEU A 84 -16.84 1.09 8.77
N ILE A 85 -15.92 0.58 9.58
CA ILE A 85 -16.11 -0.53 10.50
C ILE A 85 -15.95 0.04 11.91
N PRO A 86 -17.06 0.37 12.59
CA PRO A 86 -17.06 0.86 13.96
C PRO A 86 -16.26 0.00 14.94
N GLU A 87 -15.74 0.67 15.97
CA GLU A 87 -15.18 0.01 17.15
C GLU A 87 -16.11 -1.10 17.70
N ASN A 88 -15.52 -2.20 18.14
CA ASN A 88 -16.17 -3.39 18.73
C ASN A 88 -17.08 -4.15 17.76
N GLN A 89 -17.09 -3.82 16.47
CA GLN A 89 -17.83 -4.55 15.46
C GLN A 89 -17.02 -5.71 14.87
N LYS A 90 -17.72 -6.78 14.46
CA LYS A 90 -17.12 -7.90 13.72
C LYS A 90 -16.65 -7.45 12.34
N MET A 91 -15.47 -7.92 11.97
CA MET A 91 -14.85 -7.69 10.67
C MET A 91 -14.05 -8.93 10.23
N LEU A 92 -13.55 -8.89 9.00
CA LEU A 92 -12.55 -9.83 8.52
C LEU A 92 -11.18 -9.13 8.50
N LEU A 93 -10.13 -9.88 8.80
CA LEU A 93 -8.75 -9.49 8.58
C LEU A 93 -8.20 -10.29 7.41
N GLY A 94 -7.87 -9.61 6.32
CA GLY A 94 -7.34 -10.23 5.11
C GLY A 94 -5.81 -10.21 5.07
N LEU A 95 -5.19 -11.31 4.64
CA LEU A 95 -3.77 -11.33 4.28
C LEU A 95 -3.62 -11.08 2.77
N THR A 96 -2.92 -10.02 2.40
CA THR A 96 -2.72 -9.66 0.99
C THR A 96 -1.60 -10.48 0.33
N ILE A 97 -1.54 -10.47 -1.01
CA ILE A 97 -0.43 -11.06 -1.77
C ILE A 97 0.94 -10.41 -1.47
N TYR A 98 0.92 -9.21 -0.87
CA TYR A 98 2.09 -8.46 -0.46
C TYR A 98 2.52 -8.76 0.99
N GLY A 99 1.74 -9.58 1.71
CA GLY A 99 2.02 -9.96 3.10
C GLY A 99 1.45 -9.01 4.15
N ASP A 100 0.59 -8.07 3.75
CA ASP A 100 -0.05 -7.12 4.66
C ASP A 100 -1.33 -7.70 5.28
N LEU A 101 -1.63 -7.33 6.53
CA LEU A 101 -2.92 -7.60 7.16
C LEU A 101 -3.82 -6.36 7.02
N VAL A 102 -4.97 -6.52 6.38
CA VAL A 102 -5.87 -5.41 6.04
C VAL A 102 -7.28 -5.64 6.57
N PRO A 103 -7.98 -4.59 7.05
CA PRO A 103 -9.36 -4.70 7.53
C PRO A 103 -10.35 -4.83 6.37
N LEU A 104 -11.32 -5.73 6.53
CA LEU A 104 -12.34 -6.06 5.54
C LEU A 104 -13.73 -6.07 6.20
N SER A 105 -14.72 -5.43 5.59
CA SER A 105 -16.10 -5.57 6.05
C SER A 105 -16.62 -6.97 5.69
N LEU A 106 -17.56 -7.51 6.46
CA LEU A 106 -18.12 -8.84 6.22
C LEU A 106 -18.65 -9.01 4.78
N ASP A 107 -19.22 -7.94 4.23
CA ASP A 107 -19.83 -7.92 2.89
C ASP A 107 -18.80 -7.70 1.76
N SER A 108 -17.52 -7.47 2.07
CA SER A 108 -16.52 -7.00 1.08
C SER A 108 -15.99 -8.07 0.13
N LEU A 109 -16.21 -9.35 0.45
CA LEU A 109 -15.79 -10.50 -0.34
C LEU A 109 -16.95 -11.33 -0.87
N ALA A 110 -18.19 -10.91 -0.58
CA ALA A 110 -19.37 -11.54 -1.15
C ALA A 110 -19.41 -11.19 -2.64
N SER A 111 -19.21 -12.21 -3.47
CA SER A 111 -19.40 -12.17 -4.94
C SER A 111 -20.86 -12.40 -5.27
#